data_AF-A0A7Y6B5W5-F1
#
_entry.id   AF-A0A7Y6B5W5-F1
#
_cell.length_a   1.000
_cell.length_b   1.000
_cell.length_c   1.000
_cell.angle_alpha   90.00
_cell.angle_beta   90.00
_cell.angle_gamma   90.00
#
_symmetry.space_group_name_H-M   'P 1'
#
loop_
_entity.id
_entity.type
_entity.pdbx_description
1 polymer ?
#
loop_
_entity_poly.entity_id
_entity_poly.type
_entity_poly.pdbx_seq_one_letter_code
_entity_poly.pdbx_strand_id
1 'polypeptide(L)'
;MNRKRAFLVLTGVLAAVFLLLGGLFVCAPEAGAAIYGVPGNDRSALIYVRAVAIRDLALSAYLIGLARAENIRALTILCAATIVIPIGDMALLMLSGTGGAPHYFLHMSSLLCFAATALWGHRLTRR
;
A
#
# COMPACT_ATOMS: atom_id res chain seq x y z
N MET A 1 15.41 -14.16 16.08
CA MET A 1 14.37 -14.49 15.07
C MET A 1 15.07 -14.80 13.74
N ASN A 2 14.71 -15.87 13.02
CA ASN A 2 15.32 -16.16 11.71
C ASN A 2 14.93 -15.08 10.67
N ARG A 3 15.76 -14.85 9.64
CA ARG A 3 15.53 -13.75 8.68
C ARG A 3 14.24 -13.94 7.86
N LYS A 4 13.87 -15.20 7.56
CA LYS A 4 12.63 -15.53 6.84
C LYS A 4 11.39 -15.13 7.64
N ARG A 5 11.33 -15.46 8.92
CA ARG A 5 10.25 -15.13 9.85
C ARG A 5 10.16 -13.64 10.08
N ALA A 6 11.31 -12.95 10.19
CA ALA A 6 11.33 -11.50 10.27
C ALA A 6 10.70 -10.85 9.03
N PHE A 7 11.00 -11.36 7.83
CA PHE A 7 10.40 -10.90 6.58
C PHE A 7 8.89 -11.16 6.55
N LEU A 8 8.45 -12.37 6.92
CA LEU A 8 7.02 -12.72 6.99
C LEU A 8 6.25 -11.88 8.02
N VAL A 9 6.87 -11.55 9.15
CA VAL A 9 6.27 -10.65 10.14
C VAL A 9 6.14 -9.24 9.56
N LEU A 10 7.17 -8.72 8.90
CA LEU A 10 7.10 -7.41 8.25
C LEU A 10 5.99 -7.36 7.20
N THR A 11 5.90 -8.37 6.31
CA THR A 11 4.84 -8.41 5.30
C THR A 11 3.46 -8.57 5.94
N GLY A 12 3.34 -9.30 7.05
CA GLY A 12 2.11 -9.38 7.84
C GLY A 12 1.71 -8.04 8.47
N VAL A 13 2.68 -7.26 8.97
CA VAL A 13 2.43 -5.91 9.48
C VAL A 13 1.96 -4.98 8.36
N LEU A 14 2.62 -4.99 7.21
CA LEU A 14 2.18 -4.22 6.04
C LEU A 14 0.76 -4.61 5.63
N ALA A 15 0.46 -5.90 5.55
CA ALA A 15 -0.89 -6.37 5.26
C ALA A 15 -1.93 -5.84 6.24
N ALA A 16 -1.64 -5.86 7.55
CA ALA A 16 -2.54 -5.34 8.57
C ALA A 16 -2.77 -3.83 8.40
N VAL A 17 -1.73 -3.06 8.10
CA VAL A 17 -1.87 -1.62 7.82
C VAL A 17 -2.80 -1.37 6.63
N PHE A 18 -2.58 -2.04 5.49
CA PHE A 18 -3.45 -1.87 4.31
C PHE A 18 -4.88 -2.39 4.53
N LEU A 19 -5.05 -3.44 5.35
CA LEU A 19 -6.38 -3.93 5.73
C LEU A 19 -7.16 -2.87 6.50
N LEU A 20 -6.50 -2.25 7.50
CA LEU A 20 -7.12 -1.24 8.35
C LEU A 20 -7.42 0.04 7.57
N LEU A 21 -6.48 0.51 6.75
CA LEU A 21 -6.68 1.68 5.90
C LEU A 21 -7.78 1.44 4.85
N GLY A 22 -7.72 0.31 4.14
CA GLY A 22 -8.74 -0.06 3.16
C GLY A 22 -10.12 -0.18 3.81
N GLY A 23 -10.23 -0.84 4.97
CA GLY A 23 -11.49 -0.94 5.70
C GLY A 23 -12.02 0.42 6.14
N LEU A 24 -11.14 1.27 6.68
CA LEU A 24 -11.48 2.63 7.10
C LEU A 24 -11.99 3.45 5.91
N PHE A 25 -11.31 3.44 4.77
CA PHE A 25 -11.65 4.28 3.62
C PHE A 25 -12.84 3.77 2.81
N VAL A 26 -13.19 2.48 2.90
CA VAL A 26 -14.47 1.97 2.40
C VAL A 26 -15.64 2.50 3.24
N CYS A 27 -15.52 2.41 4.57
CA CYS A 27 -16.58 2.76 5.52
C CYS A 27 -16.72 4.27 5.75
N ALA A 28 -15.61 5.01 5.74
CA ALA A 28 -15.50 6.45 6.00
C ALA A 28 -14.58 7.10 4.95
N PRO A 29 -15.03 7.20 3.68
CA PRO A 29 -14.22 7.74 2.59
C PRO A 29 -13.84 9.20 2.77
N GLU A 30 -14.55 9.98 3.59
CA GLU A 30 -14.23 11.38 3.90
C GLU A 30 -12.90 11.47 4.68
N ALA A 31 -12.64 10.50 5.57
CA ALA A 31 -11.37 10.41 6.27
C ALA A 31 -10.23 10.05 5.30
N GLY A 32 -10.49 9.15 4.35
CA GLY A 32 -9.56 8.84 3.26
C GLY A 32 -9.30 10.05 2.37
N ALA A 33 -10.34 10.82 2.04
CA ALA A 33 -10.24 12.02 1.23
C ALA A 33 -9.29 13.06 1.86
N ALA A 34 -9.39 13.27 3.18
CA ALA A 34 -8.48 14.14 3.91
C ALA A 34 -7.02 13.67 3.85
N ILE A 35 -6.77 12.36 3.91
CA ILE A 35 -5.42 11.77 3.86
C ILE A 35 -4.84 11.80 2.43
N TYR A 36 -5.68 11.55 1.43
CA TYR A 36 -5.32 11.59 0.01
C TYR A 36 -5.34 13.01 -0.57
N GLY A 37 -5.68 14.03 0.22
CA GLY A 37 -5.72 15.42 -0.26
C GLY A 37 -6.74 15.66 -1.36
N VAL A 38 -7.87 14.95 -1.35
CA VAL A 38 -8.98 15.14 -2.31
C VAL A 38 -10.20 15.75 -1.62
N PRO A 39 -11.07 16.45 -2.35
CA PRO A 39 -12.25 17.09 -1.76
C PRO A 39 -13.19 16.07 -1.10
N GLY A 40 -13.45 16.22 0.21
CA GLY A 40 -14.30 15.31 0.98
C GLY A 40 -15.81 15.49 0.78
N ASN A 41 -16.23 16.53 0.05
CA ASN A 41 -17.63 16.82 -0.26
C ASN A 41 -18.00 16.49 -1.72
N ASP A 42 -17.03 16.10 -2.54
CA ASP A 42 -17.26 15.73 -3.94
C ASP A 42 -17.57 14.23 -4.08
N ARG A 43 -18.71 13.92 -4.70
CA ARG A 43 -19.16 12.53 -4.83
C ARG A 43 -18.21 11.69 -5.69
N SER A 44 -17.64 12.26 -6.75
CA SER A 44 -16.66 11.55 -7.58
C SER A 44 -15.37 11.26 -6.83
N ALA A 45 -14.85 12.23 -6.07
CA ALA A 45 -13.70 12.04 -5.21
C ALA A 45 -13.92 10.94 -4.16
N LEU A 46 -15.09 10.89 -3.51
CA LEU A 46 -15.41 9.84 -2.53
C LEU A 46 -15.53 8.45 -3.18
N ILE A 47 -16.04 8.35 -4.42
CA ILE A 47 -16.05 7.09 -5.17
C ILE A 47 -14.61 6.65 -5.51
N TYR A 48 -13.77 7.59 -5.94
CA TYR A 48 -12.36 7.34 -6.20
C TYR A 48 -11.63 6.82 -4.94
N VAL A 49 -11.84 7.46 -3.78
CA VAL A 49 -11.27 7.02 -2.50
C VAL A 49 -11.71 5.59 -2.16
N ARG A 50 -12.99 5.24 -2.38
CA ARG A 50 -13.45 3.86 -2.17
C ARG A 50 -12.81 2.86 -3.13
N ALA A 51 -12.61 3.24 -4.40
CA ALA A 51 -11.92 2.37 -5.36
C ALA A 51 -10.48 2.09 -4.93
N VAL A 52 -9.78 3.13 -4.47
CA VAL A 52 -8.43 3.02 -3.88
C VAL A 52 -8.44 2.15 -2.62
N ALA A 53 -9.45 2.32 -1.75
CA ALA A 53 -9.60 1.51 -0.55
C ALA A 53 -9.79 0.02 -0.86
N ILE A 54 -10.58 -0.32 -1.88
CA ILE A 54 -10.79 -1.70 -2.34
C ILE A 54 -9.48 -2.30 -2.90
N ARG A 55 -8.68 -1.52 -3.63
CA ARG A 55 -7.34 -1.91 -4.07
C ARG A 55 -6.45 -2.28 -2.89
N ASP A 56 -6.47 -1.46 -1.83
CA ASP A 56 -5.66 -1.68 -0.63
C ASP A 56 -6.11 -2.92 0.14
N LEU A 57 -7.42 -3.19 0.20
CA LEU A 57 -7.97 -4.45 0.74
C LEU A 57 -7.52 -5.67 -0.07
N ALA A 58 -7.54 -5.58 -1.41
CA ALA A 58 -7.07 -6.66 -2.27
C ALA A 58 -5.56 -6.91 -2.08
N LEU A 59 -4.75 -5.85 -2.04
CA LEU A 59 -3.32 -5.93 -1.76
C LEU A 59 -3.05 -6.60 -0.40
N SER A 60 -3.80 -6.22 0.64
CA SER A 60 -3.72 -6.86 1.94
C SER A 60 -4.03 -8.36 1.87
N ALA A 61 -5.11 -8.74 1.18
CA ALA A 61 -5.49 -10.14 1.00
C ALA A 61 -4.38 -10.95 0.31
N TYR A 62 -3.75 -10.39 -0.73
CA TYR A 62 -2.62 -11.02 -1.41
C TYR A 62 -1.41 -11.18 -0.49
N LEU A 63 -1.05 -10.14 0.27
CA LEU A 63 0.06 -10.20 1.23
C LEU A 63 -0.19 -11.25 2.32
N ILE A 64 -1.41 -11.31 2.88
CA ILE A 64 -1.80 -12.30 3.90
C ILE A 64 -1.73 -13.72 3.32
N GLY A 65 -2.34 -13.95 2.16
CA GLY A 65 -2.38 -15.26 1.52
C GLY A 65 -0.97 -15.79 1.23
N LEU A 66 -0.12 -14.96 0.63
CA LEU A 66 1.25 -15.34 0.29
C LEU A 66 2.15 -15.47 1.53
N ALA A 67 1.94 -14.67 2.57
CA ALA A 67 2.65 -14.82 3.84
C ALA A 67 2.26 -16.12 4.56
N ARG A 68 0.98 -16.48 4.57
CA ARG A 68 0.49 -17.77 5.11
C ARG A 68 1.01 -18.97 4.33
N ALA A 69 1.12 -18.84 3.01
CA ALA A 69 1.74 -19.85 2.15
C ALA A 69 3.29 -19.87 2.24
N GLU A 70 3.88 -18.98 3.04
CA GLU A 70 5.32 -18.75 3.15
C GLU A 70 6.06 -18.55 1.81
N ASN A 71 5.36 -18.05 0.79
CA ASN A 71 5.90 -17.91 -0.57
C ASN A 71 6.67 -16.60 -0.72
N ILE A 72 7.93 -16.62 -0.27
CA ILE A 72 8.82 -15.45 -0.26
C ILE A 72 9.06 -14.88 -1.67
N ARG A 73 9.16 -15.74 -2.68
CA ARG A 73 9.38 -15.32 -4.06
C ARG A 73 8.18 -14.53 -4.60
N ALA A 74 6.97 -15.04 -4.39
CA ALA A 74 5.75 -14.35 -4.80
C ALA A 74 5.57 -13.04 -4.02
N LEU A 75 5.82 -13.02 -2.71
CA LEU A 75 5.80 -11.78 -1.90
C LEU A 75 6.79 -10.74 -2.43
N THR A 76 8.00 -11.16 -2.81
CA THR A 76 9.01 -10.27 -3.37
C THR A 76 8.54 -9.62 -4.67
N ILE A 77 7.98 -10.43 -5.58
CA ILE A 77 7.45 -9.94 -6.86
C ILE A 77 6.27 -8.99 -6.61
N LEU A 78 5.35 -9.36 -5.72
CA LEU A 78 4.20 -8.52 -5.36
C LEU A 78 4.67 -7.17 -4.79
N CYS A 79 5.59 -7.16 -3.83
CA CYS A 79 6.13 -5.93 -3.27
C CYS A 79 6.82 -5.07 -4.33
N ALA A 80 7.59 -5.68 -5.25
CA ALA A 80 8.23 -4.96 -6.34
C ALA A 80 7.21 -4.33 -7.30
N ALA A 81 6.17 -5.07 -7.69
CA ALA A 81 5.11 -4.56 -8.56
C ALA A 81 4.27 -3.47 -7.89
N THR A 82 4.07 -3.57 -6.57
CA THR A 82 3.26 -2.64 -5.79
C THR A 82 3.82 -1.22 -5.79
N ILE A 83 5.12 -1.01 -6.03
CA ILE A 83 5.71 0.34 -6.10
C ILE A 83 5.07 1.23 -7.17
N VAL A 84 4.46 0.63 -8.21
CA VAL A 84 3.74 1.37 -9.26
C VAL A 84 2.57 2.16 -8.67
N ILE A 85 1.91 1.62 -7.64
CA ILE A 85 0.77 2.26 -6.98
C ILE A 85 1.14 3.62 -6.39
N PRO A 86 2.08 3.75 -5.43
CA PRO A 86 2.41 5.06 -4.87
C PRO A 86 3.05 6.01 -5.89
N ILE A 87 3.73 5.51 -6.94
CA ILE A 87 4.19 6.36 -8.04
C ILE A 87 3.00 6.97 -8.79
N GLY A 88 2.01 6.14 -9.14
CA GLY A 88 0.78 6.58 -9.80
C GLY A 88 -0.01 7.55 -8.92
N ASP A 89 -0.17 7.25 -7.64
CA ASP A 89 -0.88 8.11 -6.69
C ASP A 89 -0.21 9.50 -6.58
N MET A 90 1.13 9.57 -6.51
CA MET A 90 1.85 10.86 -6.53
C MET A 90 1.69 11.61 -7.86
N ALA A 91 1.68 10.90 -9.00
CA ALA A 91 1.45 11.52 -10.30
C ALA A 91 0.02 12.09 -10.41
N LEU A 92 -0.98 11.37 -9.92
CA LEU A 92 -2.36 11.83 -9.87
C LEU A 92 -2.51 13.05 -8.94
N LEU A 93 -1.86 13.05 -7.79
CA LEU A 93 -1.80 14.21 -6.90
C LEU A 93 -1.23 15.44 -7.61
N MET A 94 -0.13 15.27 -8.33
CA MET A 94 0.52 16.35 -9.07
C MET A 94 -0.41 16.90 -10.17
N LEU A 95 -1.11 16.03 -10.90
CA LEU A 95 -2.04 16.42 -11.96
C LEU A 95 -3.32 17.08 -11.41
N SER A 96 -3.78 16.66 -10.23
CA SER A 96 -4.99 17.20 -9.60
C SER A 96 -4.79 18.61 -9.03
N GLY A 97 -3.55 18.98 -8.70
CA GLY A 97 -3.22 20.25 -8.03
C GLY A 97 -3.71 20.35 -6.58
N THR A 98 -4.26 19.28 -5.99
CA THR A 98 -4.82 19.28 -4.63
C THR A 98 -3.83 18.76 -3.58
N GLY A 99 -2.71 18.18 -4.00
CA GLY A 99 -1.71 17.56 -3.12
C GLY A 99 -0.76 18.55 -2.44
N GLY A 100 -0.71 18.54 -1.10
CA GLY A 100 0.34 19.20 -0.32
C GLY A 100 1.49 18.25 0.05
N ALA A 101 2.59 18.81 0.59
CA ALA A 101 3.78 18.04 0.99
C ALA A 101 3.49 16.80 1.88
N PRO A 102 2.54 16.84 2.85
CA PRO A 102 2.21 15.67 3.65
C PRO A 102 1.70 14.47 2.83
N HIS A 103 0.92 14.73 1.76
CA HIS A 103 0.36 13.65 0.94
C HIS A 103 1.47 12.93 0.16
N TYR A 104 2.39 13.68 -0.46
CA TYR A 104 3.56 13.10 -1.12
C TYR A 104 4.44 12.31 -0.16
N PHE A 105 4.61 12.79 1.08
CA PHE A 105 5.39 12.09 2.09
C PHE A 105 4.81 10.72 2.41
N LEU A 106 3.48 10.59 2.51
CA LEU A 106 2.82 9.30 2.77
C LEU A 106 3.05 8.31 1.62
N HIS A 107 2.86 8.75 0.37
CA HIS A 107 3.08 7.88 -0.79
C HIS A 107 4.55 7.51 -0.97
N MET A 108 5.48 8.45 -0.78
CA MET A 108 6.91 8.18 -0.80
C MET A 108 7.30 7.18 0.28
N SER A 109 6.76 7.31 1.49
CA SER A 109 7.02 6.36 2.58
C SER A 109 6.54 4.95 2.21
N SER A 110 5.33 4.82 1.66
CA SER A 110 4.80 3.55 1.17
C SER A 110 5.68 2.95 0.07
N LEU A 111 6.09 3.76 -0.92
CA LEU A 111 6.99 3.37 -2.00
C LEU A 111 8.30 2.79 -1.46
N LEU A 112 8.96 3.51 -0.55
CA LEU A 112 10.22 3.09 0.04
C LEU A 112 10.06 1.81 0.86
N CYS A 113 8.96 1.65 1.60
CA CYS A 113 8.67 0.42 2.35
C CYS A 113 8.55 -0.79 1.41
N PHE A 114 7.81 -0.68 0.31
CA PHE A 114 7.67 -1.77 -0.65
C PHE A 114 8.96 -2.07 -1.41
N ALA A 115 9.69 -1.04 -1.82
CA ALA A 115 10.99 -1.19 -2.48
C ALA A 115 12.00 -1.89 -1.55
N ALA A 116 12.11 -1.46 -0.29
CA ALA A 116 12.98 -2.07 0.70
C ALA A 116 12.59 -3.54 0.99
N THR A 117 11.29 -3.82 1.11
CA THR A 117 10.78 -5.17 1.32
C THR A 117 11.10 -6.07 0.13
N ALA A 118 10.88 -5.61 -1.10
CA ALA A 118 11.23 -6.35 -2.30
C ALA A 118 12.74 -6.63 -2.39
N LEU A 119 13.59 -5.63 -2.13
CA LEU A 119 15.04 -5.80 -2.12
C LEU A 119 15.49 -6.81 -1.06
N TRP A 120 14.87 -6.80 0.12
CA TRP A 120 15.17 -7.79 1.16
C TRP A 120 14.72 -9.19 0.76
N GLY A 121 13.49 -9.34 0.26
CA GLY A 121 12.95 -10.61 -0.20
C GLY A 121 13.80 -11.25 -1.29
N HIS A 122 14.26 -10.46 -2.26
CA HIS A 122 15.18 -10.90 -3.32
C HIS A 122 16.49 -11.46 -2.78
N ARG A 123 17.06 -10.82 -1.74
CA ARG A 123 18.27 -11.33 -1.06
C ARG A 123 18.03 -12.62 -0.28
N LEU A 124 16.80 -12.87 0.17
CA LEU A 124 16.44 -14.11 0.86
C LEU A 124 16.24 -15.28 -0.12
N THR A 125 15.74 -15.02 -1.33
CA THR A 125 15.51 -16.07 -2.34
C THR A 125 16.73 -16.46 -3.17
N ARG A 126 17.82 -15.66 -3.10
CA ARG A 126 19.10 -15.94 -3.78
C ARG A 126 20.08 -16.77 -2.95
N ARG A 127 19.77 -17.04 -1.68
CA ARG A 127 20.57 -17.87 -0.77
C ARG A 127 19.98 -19.26 -0.73
#